data_AF-K7Z6I2-F1
#
_entry.id   AF-K7Z6I2-F1
#
_cell.length_a   1.000
_cell.length_b   1.000
_cell.length_c   1.000
_cell.angle_alpha   90.00
_cell.angle_beta   90.00
_cell.angle_gamma   90.00
#
_symmetry.space_group_name_H-M   'P 1'
#
loop_
_entity.id
_entity.type
_entity.pdbx_description
1 polymer ?
#
loop_
_entity_poly.entity_id
_entity_poly.type
_entity_poly.pdbx_seq_one_letter_code
_entity_poly.pdbx_strand_id
1 'polypeptide(L)'
;MKRHVNNNKGQFLVESVLLMTFMVGALIWATGQLRENKYLAKLISSPWQKVSGMIESGVWDTPENARAKHPNQVRRSLTAEP
;
A
#
# COMPACT_ATOMS: atom_id res chain seq x y z
N MET A 1 16.53 -41.91 38.92
CA MET A 1 15.73 -40.77 39.45
C MET A 1 16.08 -39.52 38.65
N LYS A 2 15.21 -39.07 37.72
CA LYS A 2 15.42 -37.82 36.98
C LYS A 2 15.12 -36.65 37.93
N ARG A 3 16.13 -35.84 38.27
CA ARG A 3 15.95 -34.61 39.04
C ARG A 3 15.27 -33.58 38.13
N HIS A 4 14.01 -33.26 38.40
CA HIS A 4 13.38 -32.05 37.87
C HIS A 4 13.99 -30.85 38.59
N VAL A 5 14.76 -30.05 37.86
CA VAL A 5 15.29 -28.78 38.35
C VAL A 5 14.13 -27.80 38.41
N ASN A 6 13.46 -27.72 39.57
CA ASN A 6 12.43 -26.73 39.83
C ASN A 6 13.09 -25.43 40.31
N ASN A 7 13.53 -24.59 39.37
CA ASN A 7 13.94 -23.21 39.66
C ASN A 7 13.25 -22.24 38.70
N ASN A 8 11.97 -21.95 38.96
CA ASN A 8 11.11 -21.16 38.08
C ASN A 8 11.23 -19.64 38.27
N LYS A 9 12.00 -19.17 39.26
CA LYS A 9 12.04 -17.74 39.66
C LYS A 9 12.73 -16.82 38.64
N GLY A 10 13.57 -17.37 37.75
CA GLY A 10 14.22 -16.63 36.67
C GLY A 10 13.67 -16.89 35.28
N GLN A 11 12.94 -18.00 35.09
CA GLN A 11 12.42 -18.41 33.78
C GLN A 11 11.39 -17.41 33.24
N PHE A 12 10.55 -16.86 34.10
CA PHE A 12 9.56 -15.87 33.71
C PHE A 12 10.19 -14.60 33.12
N LEU A 13 11.28 -14.11 33.70
CA LEU A 13 11.99 -12.93 33.19
C LEU A 13 12.63 -13.24 31.83
N VAL A 14 13.28 -14.39 31.70
CA VAL A 14 13.91 -14.81 30.44
C VAL A 14 12.88 -15.02 29.34
N GLU A 15 11.75 -15.68 29.64
CA GLU A 15 10.65 -15.86 28.69
C GLU A 15 9.99 -14.55 28.29
N SER A 16 9.84 -13.61 29.23
CA SER A 16 9.28 -12.29 28.94
C SER A 16 10.17 -11.49 27.99
N VAL A 17 11.49 -11.52 28.19
CA VAL A 17 12.45 -10.88 27.28
C VAL A 17 12.42 -11.56 25.91
N LEU A 18 12.40 -12.90 25.88
CA LEU A 18 12.33 -13.66 24.63
C LEU A 18 11.07 -13.33 23.83
N LEU A 19 9.90 -13.32 24.49
CA LEU A 19 8.63 -12.95 23.89
C LEU A 19 8.64 -11.50 23.40
N MET A 20 9.20 -10.57 24.18
CA MET A 20 9.33 -9.19 23.77
C MET A 20 10.20 -9.05 22.52
N THR A 21 11.38 -9.67 22.48
CA THR A 21 12.27 -9.64 21.31
C THR A 21 11.59 -10.25 20.08
N PHE A 22 10.89 -11.37 20.26
CA PHE A 22 10.13 -12.00 19.18
C PHE A 22 9.02 -11.09 18.65
N MET A 23 8.24 -10.45 19.53
CA MET A 23 7.17 -9.52 19.15
C MET A 23 7.71 -8.29 18.42
N VAL A 24 8.82 -7.71 18.89
CA VAL A 24 9.48 -6.59 18.21
C VAL A 24 9.96 -7.01 16.82
N GLY A 25 10.58 -8.19 16.70
CA GLY A 25 11.01 -8.75 15.42
C GLY A 25 9.83 -8.96 14.45
N ALA A 26 8.73 -9.54 14.93
CA ALA A 26 7.52 -9.75 14.15
C ALA A 26 6.90 -8.42 13.67
N LEU A 27 6.90 -7.39 14.52
CA LEU A 27 6.39 -6.06 14.18
C LEU A 27 7.27 -5.39 13.11
N ILE A 28 8.60 -5.47 13.24
CA ILE A 28 9.53 -4.93 12.24
C ILE A 28 9.31 -5.62 10.89
N TRP A 29 9.16 -6.95 10.89
CA TRP A 29 8.89 -7.70 9.68
C TRP A 29 7.55 -7.31 9.03
N ALA A 30 6.47 -7.24 9.82
CA ALA A 30 5.15 -6.85 9.34
C ALA A 30 5.13 -5.42 8.77
N THR A 31 5.79 -4.47 9.44
CA THR A 31 5.89 -3.09 8.95
C THR A 31 6.76 -3.00 7.69
N GLY A 32 7.80 -3.83 7.57
CA GLY A 32 8.56 -4.01 6.33
C GLY A 32 7.68 -4.47 5.17
N GLN A 33 6.89 -5.52 5.37
CA GLN A 33 5.97 -6.03 4.35
C GLN A 33 4.91 -4.99 3.92
N LEU A 34 4.39 -4.18 4.85
CA LEU A 34 3.46 -3.09 4.52
C LEU A 34 4.11 -1.99 3.67
N ARG A 35 5.39 -1.67 3.92
CA ARG A 35 6.14 -0.70 3.12
C ARG A 35 6.49 -1.25 1.73
N GLU A 36 6.99 -2.48 1.66
CA GLU A 36 7.43 -3.13 0.42
C GLU A 36 6.29 -3.34 -0.57
N ASN A 37 5.13 -3.79 -0.08
CA ASN A 37 3.99 -4.05 -0.94
C ASN A 37 3.29 -2.77 -1.45
N LYS A 38 3.82 -1.57 -1.11
CA LYS A 38 3.36 -0.27 -1.58
C LYS A 38 1.84 -0.07 -1.45
N TYR A 39 1.14 -0.82 -0.59
CA TYR A 39 -0.31 -0.74 -0.47
C TYR A 39 -0.75 0.67 -0.09
N LEU A 40 -0.06 1.28 0.86
CA LEU A 40 -0.26 2.69 1.23
C LEU A 40 0.04 3.63 0.07
N ALA A 41 1.13 3.39 -0.67
CA ALA A 41 1.47 4.19 -1.83
C ALA A 41 0.42 4.07 -2.94
N LYS A 42 -0.14 2.88 -3.18
CA LYS A 42 -1.22 2.61 -4.15
C LYS A 42 -2.53 3.27 -3.73
N LEU A 43 -2.84 3.28 -2.44
CA LEU A 43 -4.05 3.88 -1.87
C LEU A 43 -4.02 5.41 -2.01
N ILE A 44 -2.85 6.01 -1.88
CA ILE A 44 -2.63 7.46 -2.09
C ILE A 44 -2.50 7.78 -3.59
N SER A 45 -1.74 6.99 -4.36
CA SER A 45 -1.45 7.30 -5.76
C SER A 45 -2.64 7.14 -6.69
N SER A 46 -3.56 6.22 -6.39
CA SER A 46 -4.71 5.94 -7.27
C SER A 46 -5.66 7.13 -7.43
N PRO A 47 -6.08 7.84 -6.36
CA PRO A 47 -6.81 9.10 -6.49
C PRO A 47 -6.05 10.17 -7.29
N TRP A 48 -4.75 10.33 -7.02
CA TRP A 48 -3.92 11.32 -7.73
C TRP A 48 -3.79 11.02 -9.23
N GLN A 49 -3.72 9.75 -9.62
CA GLN A 49 -3.76 9.37 -11.03
C GLN A 49 -5.07 9.77 -11.71
N LYS A 50 -6.22 9.62 -11.03
CA LYS A 50 -7.51 10.09 -11.55
C LYS A 50 -7.58 11.61 -11.69
N VAL A 51 -7.03 12.35 -10.73
CA VAL A 51 -6.93 13.82 -10.80
C VAL A 51 -6.04 14.24 -11.97
N SER A 52 -4.90 13.59 -12.17
CA SER A 52 -4.01 13.84 -13.31
C SER A 52 -4.70 13.58 -14.65
N GLY A 53 -5.45 12.49 -14.79
CA GLY A 53 -6.26 12.23 -16.00
C GLY A 53 -7.31 13.31 -16.24
N MET A 54 -7.95 13.80 -15.18
CA MET A 54 -8.91 14.90 -15.26
C MET A 54 -8.24 16.21 -15.73
N ILE A 55 -7.08 16.55 -15.18
CA ILE A 55 -6.32 17.75 -15.56
C ILE A 55 -5.85 17.65 -17.02
N GLU A 56 -5.31 16.51 -17.45
CA GLU A 56 -4.74 16.33 -18.79
C GLU A 56 -5.79 16.19 -19.89
N SER A 57 -6.92 15.56 -19.59
CA SER A 57 -7.85 15.13 -20.64
C SER A 57 -9.32 15.34 -20.35
N GLY A 58 -9.65 15.94 -19.22
CA GLY A 58 -11.03 16.27 -18.89
C GLY A 58 -11.87 15.08 -18.40
N VAL A 59 -11.23 13.93 -18.13
CA VAL A 59 -11.91 12.67 -17.79
C VAL A 59 -11.33 12.07 -16.51
N TRP A 60 -12.21 11.67 -15.59
CA TRP A 60 -11.86 11.05 -14.30
C TRP A 60 -11.41 9.59 -14.43
N ASP A 61 -10.25 9.38 -15.06
CA ASP A 61 -9.65 8.06 -15.28
C ASP A 61 -8.13 8.16 -15.11
N THR A 62 -7.40 7.04 -15.17
CA THR A 62 -5.93 7.10 -15.18
C THR A 62 -5.44 7.84 -16.43
N PRO A 63 -4.29 8.51 -16.39
CA PRO A 63 -3.83 9.33 -17.52
C PRO A 63 -3.70 8.54 -18.82
N GLU A 64 -3.32 7.25 -18.76
CA GLU A 64 -3.25 6.39 -19.94
C GLU A 64 -4.62 6.17 -20.60
N ASN A 65 -5.66 5.88 -19.80
CA ASN A 65 -7.02 5.65 -20.29
C ASN A 65 -7.73 6.96 -20.67
N ALA A 66 -7.44 8.03 -19.93
CA ALA A 66 -8.09 9.32 -20.10
C ALA A 66 -7.64 10.00 -21.40
N ARG A 67 -6.37 9.83 -21.81
CA ARG A 67 -5.83 10.34 -23.10
C ARG A 67 -6.65 9.86 -24.30
N ALA A 68 -6.95 8.57 -24.39
CA ALA A 68 -7.74 8.01 -25.50
C ALA A 68 -9.17 8.57 -25.56
N LYS A 69 -9.70 9.08 -24.44
CA LYS A 69 -11.03 9.69 -24.32
C LYS A 69 -10.97 11.21 -24.41
N HIS A 70 -9.79 11.80 -24.66
CA HIS A 70 -9.61 13.24 -24.69
C HIS A 70 -10.54 13.86 -25.76
N PRO A 71 -11.29 14.93 -25.45
CA PRO A 71 -12.23 15.58 -26.38
C PRO A 71 -11.65 15.95 -27.75
N ASN A 72 -10.37 16.31 -27.81
CA ASN A 72 -9.60 16.59 -29.04
C ASN A 72 -9.20 15.35 -29.86
N GLN A 73 -9.25 14.14 -29.28
CA GLN A 73 -8.97 12.88 -29.99
C GLN A 73 -10.24 12.22 -30.54
N VAL A 74 -11.41 12.65 -30.07
CA VAL A 74 -12.70 12.20 -30.63
C VAL A 74 -12.88 12.87 -31.99
N ARG A 75 -13.14 12.08 -33.04
CA ARG A 75 -13.54 12.60 -34.36
C ARG A 75 -14.90 13.29 -34.23
N ARG A 76 -14.88 14.58 -33.93
CA ARG A 76 -16.08 15.42 -33.92
C ARG A 76 -16.42 15.77 -35.36
N SER A 77 -17.66 15.53 -35.76
CA SER A 77 -18.19 16.06 -37.01
C SER A 77 -18.19 17.58 -36.91
N LEU A 78 -17.35 18.25 -37.70
CA LEU A 78 -17.44 19.68 -37.88
C LEU A 78 -18.63 19.92 -38.81
N THR A 79 -19.79 20.29 -38.25
CA THR A 79 -20.89 20.81 -39.07
C THR A 79 -20.44 22.15 -39.63
N ALA A 80 -19.99 22.14 -40.88
CA ALA A 80 -19.85 23.35 -41.68
C ALA A 80 -21.21 23.61 -42.35
N GLU A 81 -22.18 24.06 -41.55
CA GLU A 81 -23.35 24.75 -42.10
C GLU A 81 -22.98 26.24 -42.19
N PRO A 82 -22.89 26.83 -43.41
CA PRO A 82 -22.61 28.25 -43.60
C PRO A 82 -23.78 29.13 -43.19
#